data_AF-A0A314KX09-F1
#
_entry.id   AF-A0A314KX09-F1
#
_cell.length_a   1.000
_cell.length_b   1.000
_cell.length_c   1.000
_cell.angle_alpha   90.00
_cell.angle_beta   90.00
_cell.angle_gamma   90.00
#
_symmetry.space_group_name_H-M   'P 1'
#
loop_
_entity.id
_entity.type
_entity.pdbx_description
1 polymer ?
#
loop_
_entity_poly.entity_id
_entity_poly.type
_entity_poly.pdbx_seq_one_letter_code
_entity_poly.pdbx_strand_id
1 'polypeptide(L)'
;MKELWNKWRRHLHAKYVKDKPIQQALKNIPKGVDKKEWECLVKEHFSSESFQARSNRNAANRAKLKMLHDIGSKPIREIIYQKGGEKCCGPHTRSYVFGFGSGVKAKDLKGGTSSKVELLSALRSTREENKSLNKENNSLQDRLSTLEDEMKEMKKIRESFAAQQSHVSPTISPVSTE
;
A
#
# COMPACT_ATOMS: atom_id res chain seq x y z
N MET A 1 -9.06 -15.94 22.22
CA MET A 1 -9.02 -16.93 23.32
C MET A 1 -8.50 -18.29 22.88
N LYS A 2 -9.21 -19.04 22.02
CA LYS A 2 -8.81 -20.42 21.61
C LYS A 2 -7.40 -20.54 21.03
N GLU A 3 -6.96 -19.56 20.23
CA GLU A 3 -5.62 -19.59 19.62
C GLU A 3 -4.47 -19.42 20.61
N LEU A 4 -4.60 -18.48 21.55
CA LEU A 4 -3.59 -18.24 22.58
C LEU A 4 -3.41 -19.48 23.45
N TRP A 5 -4.52 -20.10 23.84
CA TRP A 5 -4.54 -21.37 24.54
C TRP A 5 -3.84 -22.50 23.77
N ASN A 6 -4.11 -22.64 22.47
CA ASN A 6 -3.47 -23.65 21.62
C ASN A 6 -1.96 -23.41 21.46
N LYS A 7 -1.54 -22.14 21.29
CA LYS A 7 -0.13 -21.75 21.20
C LYS A 7 0.60 -22.06 22.51
N TRP A 8 0.00 -21.71 23.65
CA TRP A 8 0.54 -21.97 24.97
C TRP A 8 0.69 -23.47 25.25
N ARG A 9 -0.36 -24.28 25.03
CA ARG A 9 -0.27 -25.75 25.19
C ARG A 9 0.77 -26.39 24.28
N ARG A 10 0.88 -25.93 23.03
CA ARG A 10 1.91 -26.41 22.11
C ARG A 10 3.32 -26.09 22.63
N HIS A 11 3.52 -24.89 23.19
CA HIS A 11 4.79 -24.51 23.82
C HIS A 11 5.11 -25.44 25.00
N LEU A 12 4.14 -25.70 25.87
CA LEU A 12 4.33 -26.60 27.00
C LEU A 12 4.70 -28.01 26.58
N HIS A 13 3.95 -28.57 25.61
CA HIS A 13 4.26 -29.89 25.06
C HIS A 13 5.68 -29.94 24.50
N ALA A 14 6.06 -28.98 23.66
CA ALA A 14 7.38 -28.94 23.02
C ALA A 14 8.53 -28.83 24.02
N LYS A 15 8.36 -28.08 25.11
CA LYS A 15 9.42 -27.81 26.08
C LYS A 15 9.53 -28.87 27.17
N TYR A 16 8.40 -29.35 27.69
CA TYR A 16 8.37 -30.17 28.90
C TYR A 16 8.01 -31.64 28.67
N VAL A 17 7.41 -31.99 27.53
CA VAL A 17 6.86 -33.34 27.28
C VAL A 17 7.53 -34.03 26.10
N LYS A 18 7.77 -33.30 25.00
CA LYS A 18 8.34 -33.85 23.77
C LYS A 18 9.69 -34.52 24.04
N ASP A 19 9.87 -35.72 23.48
CA ASP A 19 11.09 -36.52 23.55
C ASP A 19 11.50 -36.93 24.99
N LYS A 20 10.60 -36.80 25.98
CA LYS A 20 10.84 -37.16 27.39
C LYS A 20 9.91 -38.29 27.82
N PRO A 21 10.36 -39.20 28.70
CA PRO A 21 9.48 -40.17 29.33
C PRO A 21 8.41 -39.45 30.18
N ILE A 22 7.19 -40.01 30.20
CA ILE A 22 6.03 -39.42 30.89
C ILE A 22 6.35 -39.10 32.36
N GLN A 23 7.08 -39.99 33.04
CA GLN A 23 7.48 -39.79 34.44
C GLN A 23 8.34 -38.53 34.64
N GLN A 24 9.23 -38.23 33.70
CA GLN A 24 10.06 -37.02 33.74
C GLN A 24 9.24 -35.78 33.38
N ALA A 25 8.29 -35.89 32.45
CA ALA A 25 7.37 -34.80 32.10
C ALA A 25 6.50 -34.40 33.31
N LEU A 26 6.00 -35.38 34.08
CA LEU A 26 5.20 -35.12 35.28
C LEU A 26 5.99 -34.39 36.39
N LYS A 27 7.31 -34.63 36.49
CA LYS A 27 8.19 -33.91 37.43
C LYS A 27 8.50 -32.47 37.00
N ASN A 28 8.45 -32.18 35.70
CA ASN A 28 8.82 -30.88 35.13
C ASN A 28 7.62 -29.92 35.06
N ILE A 29 7.10 -29.52 36.21
CA ILE A 29 5.93 -28.61 36.30
C ILE A 29 6.35 -27.19 35.87
N PRO A 30 5.66 -26.56 34.89
CA PRO A 30 5.92 -25.18 34.52
C PRO A 30 5.58 -24.20 35.65
N LYS A 31 6.35 -23.11 35.79
CA LYS A 31 6.07 -22.05 36.77
C LYS A 31 4.67 -21.45 36.53
N GLY A 32 3.85 -21.40 37.59
CA GLY A 32 2.50 -20.85 37.55
C GLY A 32 1.42 -21.79 37.01
N VAL A 33 1.71 -23.08 36.84
CA VAL A 33 0.71 -24.11 36.51
C VAL A 33 0.49 -24.99 37.74
N ASP A 34 -0.77 -25.24 38.09
CA ASP A 34 -1.09 -26.12 39.20
C ASP A 34 -0.66 -27.57 38.92
N LYS A 35 -0.26 -28.31 39.96
CA LYS A 35 0.20 -29.68 39.81
C LYS A 35 -0.89 -30.59 39.25
N LYS A 36 -2.14 -30.49 39.72
CA LYS A 36 -3.23 -31.36 39.25
C LYS A 36 -3.58 -31.05 37.80
N GLU A 37 -3.61 -29.78 37.44
CA GLU A 37 -3.84 -29.34 36.06
C GLU A 37 -2.74 -29.84 35.11
N TRP A 38 -1.47 -29.78 35.54
CA TRP A 38 -0.36 -30.31 34.77
C TRP A 38 -0.45 -31.82 34.58
N GLU A 39 -0.76 -32.56 35.65
CA GLU A 39 -0.93 -34.01 35.57
C GLU A 39 -2.06 -34.41 34.62
N CYS A 40 -3.21 -33.74 34.69
CA CYS A 40 -4.33 -33.94 33.78
C CYS A 40 -3.91 -33.65 32.33
N LEU A 41 -3.21 -32.53 32.08
CA LEU A 41 -2.76 -32.17 30.74
C LEU A 41 -1.79 -33.21 30.14
N VAL A 42 -0.86 -33.74 30.94
CA VAL A 42 0.10 -34.76 30.50
C VAL A 42 -0.57 -36.13 30.29
N LYS A 43 -1.36 -36.59 31.27
CA LYS A 43 -1.96 -37.93 31.27
C LYS A 43 -3.16 -38.03 30.34
N GLU A 44 -4.00 -37.01 30.25
CA GLU A 44 -5.25 -37.08 29.48
C GLU A 44 -5.10 -36.42 28.12
N HIS A 45 -4.49 -35.23 28.02
CA HIS A 45 -4.47 -34.51 26.75
C HIS A 45 -3.30 -34.93 25.86
N PHE A 46 -2.06 -34.79 26.33
CA PHE A 46 -0.86 -35.09 25.53
C PHE A 46 -0.68 -36.59 25.25
N SER A 47 -1.18 -37.43 26.14
CA SER A 47 -1.20 -38.88 25.95
C SER A 47 -2.41 -39.38 25.16
N SER A 48 -3.39 -38.53 24.83
CA SER A 48 -4.55 -38.96 24.05
C SER A 48 -4.15 -39.41 22.64
N GLU A 49 -4.79 -40.48 22.17
CA GLU A 49 -4.58 -41.03 20.83
C GLU A 49 -4.82 -39.97 19.74
N SER A 50 -5.89 -39.18 19.88
CA SER A 50 -6.22 -38.12 18.91
C SER A 50 -5.13 -37.05 18.80
N PHE A 51 -4.52 -36.66 19.92
CA PHE A 51 -3.43 -35.69 19.94
C PHE A 51 -2.16 -36.27 19.33
N GLN A 52 -1.78 -37.50 19.73
CA GLN A 52 -0.61 -38.18 19.21
C GLN A 52 -0.74 -38.43 17.70
N ALA A 53 -1.88 -38.93 17.23
CA ALA A 53 -2.15 -39.14 15.81
C ALA A 53 -2.05 -37.84 15.00
N ARG A 54 -2.63 -36.73 15.51
CA ARG A 54 -2.53 -35.42 14.87
C ARG A 54 -1.09 -34.90 14.86
N SER A 55 -0.37 -35.02 15.96
CA SER A 55 1.03 -34.61 16.10
C SER A 55 1.94 -35.37 15.13
N ASN A 56 1.82 -36.70 15.09
CA ASN A 56 2.59 -37.58 14.21
C ASN A 56 2.29 -37.31 12.73
N ARG A 57 1.01 -37.13 12.38
CA ARG A 57 0.62 -36.74 11.01
C ARG A 57 1.25 -35.40 10.61
N ASN A 58 1.23 -34.41 11.50
CA ASN A 58 1.84 -33.11 11.23
C ASN A 58 3.36 -33.20 11.08
N ALA A 59 4.02 -34.02 11.90
CA ALA A 59 5.47 -34.27 11.79
C ALA A 59 5.82 -34.96 10.46
N ALA A 60 5.07 -36.00 10.09
CA ALA A 60 5.25 -36.70 8.81
C ALA A 60 4.99 -35.78 7.60
N ASN A 61 3.94 -34.97 7.65
CA ASN A 61 3.66 -33.98 6.60
C ASN A 61 4.79 -32.97 6.48
N ARG A 62 5.36 -32.53 7.61
CA ARG A 62 6.50 -31.61 7.63
C ARG A 62 7.77 -32.25 7.06
N ALA A 63 8.01 -33.54 7.31
CA ALA A 63 9.14 -34.27 6.74
C ALA A 63 9.01 -34.48 5.22
N LYS A 64 7.79 -34.54 4.69
CA LYS A 64 7.51 -34.68 3.25
C LYS A 64 7.67 -33.38 2.45
N LEU A 65 7.87 -32.24 3.11
CA LEU A 65 8.11 -30.97 2.43
C LEU A 65 9.46 -31.02 1.70
N LYS A 66 9.43 -31.12 0.37
CA LYS A 66 10.62 -31.15 -0.50
C LYS A 66 11.31 -29.80 -0.63
N MET A 67 10.59 -28.70 -0.46
CA MET A 67 11.21 -27.36 -0.45
C MET A 67 11.73 -27.06 0.96
N LEU A 68 13.00 -26.68 1.04
CA LEU A 68 13.56 -26.07 2.23
C LEU A 68 12.81 -24.76 2.48
N HIS A 69 11.93 -24.76 3.47
CA HIS A 69 11.27 -23.54 3.92
C HIS A 69 12.30 -22.71 4.71
N ASP A 70 13.00 -21.78 4.05
CA ASP A 70 13.80 -20.72 4.72
C ASP A 70 12.93 -19.82 5.62
N ILE A 71 11.61 -20.00 5.51
CA ILE A 71 10.56 -19.34 6.25
C ILE A 71 9.79 -20.43 6.99
N GLY A 72 10.15 -20.66 8.26
CA GLY A 72 9.49 -21.64 9.13
C GLY A 72 8.03 -21.28 9.45
N SER A 73 7.54 -21.70 10.63
CA SER A 73 6.15 -21.43 11.07
C SER A 73 5.83 -19.95 11.35
N LYS A 74 6.83 -19.06 11.21
CA LYS A 74 6.69 -17.63 11.44
C LYS A 74 6.31 -16.96 10.12
N PRO A 75 5.32 -16.04 10.12
CA PRO A 75 5.01 -15.27 8.93
C PRO A 75 6.25 -14.47 8.51
N ILE A 76 6.48 -14.35 7.20
CA ILE A 76 7.64 -13.65 6.61
C ILE A 76 7.79 -12.24 7.19
N ARG A 77 6.68 -11.56 7.47
CA ARG A 77 6.65 -10.26 8.16
C ARG A 77 7.44 -10.29 9.46
N GLU A 78 7.20 -11.28 10.32
CA GLU A 78 7.89 -11.44 11.60
C GLU A 78 9.38 -11.74 11.41
N ILE A 79 9.74 -12.50 10.37
CA ILE A 79 11.13 -12.78 10.02
C ILE A 79 11.84 -11.52 9.52
N ILE A 80 11.19 -10.69 8.72
CA ILE A 80 11.69 -9.39 8.24
C ILE A 80 11.95 -8.44 9.41
N TYR A 81 11.01 -8.36 10.38
CA TYR A 81 11.23 -7.57 11.59
C TYR A 81 12.38 -8.12 12.44
N GLN A 82 12.52 -9.44 12.57
CA GLN A 82 13.57 -10.05 13.41
C GLN A 82 14.97 -10.04 12.75
N LYS A 83 15.07 -10.16 11.43
CA LYS A 83 16.34 -10.30 10.70
C LYS A 83 16.82 -9.01 10.01
N GLY A 84 15.99 -7.96 9.97
CA GLY A 84 16.22 -6.76 9.16
C GLY A 84 16.01 -7.09 7.68
N GLY A 85 14.94 -6.55 7.07
CA GLY A 85 14.41 -6.96 5.77
C GLY A 85 15.39 -7.02 4.59
N GLU A 86 16.54 -6.39 4.71
CA GLU A 86 17.61 -6.36 3.70
C GLU A 86 18.28 -7.73 3.49
N LYS A 87 18.45 -8.53 4.56
CA LYS A 87 19.11 -9.85 4.47
C LYS A 87 18.26 -10.92 3.79
N CYS A 88 16.94 -10.76 3.79
CA CYS A 88 15.99 -11.77 3.30
C CYS A 88 15.51 -11.49 1.88
N CYS A 89 15.48 -10.22 1.48
CA CYS A 89 14.80 -9.77 0.28
C CYS A 89 15.68 -8.93 -0.66
N GLY A 90 16.99 -8.82 -0.36
CA GLY A 90 17.95 -8.04 -1.15
C GLY A 90 17.74 -6.53 -1.09
N PRO A 91 18.55 -5.75 -1.84
CA PRO A 91 18.41 -4.30 -1.90
C PRO A 91 17.06 -3.93 -2.52
N HIS A 92 16.21 -3.25 -1.75
CA HIS A 92 14.93 -2.77 -2.26
C HIS A 92 15.17 -1.48 -3.06
N THR A 93 15.15 -1.57 -4.38
CA THR A 93 15.03 -0.37 -5.22
C THR A 93 13.56 0.06 -5.26
N ARG A 94 13.30 1.37 -5.38
CA ARG A 94 11.95 1.98 -5.39
C ARG A 94 11.01 1.40 -6.48
N SER A 95 11.56 0.71 -7.47
CA SER A 95 10.87 0.06 -8.58
C SER A 95 10.67 -1.45 -8.40
N TYR A 96 11.14 -2.06 -7.30
CA TYR A 96 11.06 -3.49 -7.07
C TYR A 96 9.76 -3.87 -6.36
N VAL A 97 8.85 -4.50 -7.09
CA VAL A 97 7.58 -5.03 -6.55
C VAL A 97 7.76 -6.51 -6.26
N PHE A 98 7.79 -6.86 -4.98
CA PHE A 98 7.84 -8.24 -4.49
C PHE A 98 6.42 -8.73 -4.16
N GLY A 99 5.93 -9.77 -4.84
CA GLY A 99 4.63 -10.39 -4.58
C GLY A 99 4.74 -11.76 -3.92
N PHE A 100 4.03 -12.00 -2.81
CA PHE A 100 3.88 -13.33 -2.21
C PHE A 100 2.45 -13.87 -2.39
N GLY A 101 2.36 -15.16 -2.71
CA GLY A 101 1.24 -15.79 -3.42
C GLY A 101 -0.17 -15.69 -2.81
N SER A 102 -1.12 -15.38 -3.69
CA SER A 102 -2.57 -15.64 -3.57
C SER A 102 -3.16 -16.07 -4.93
N GLY A 103 -2.33 -16.61 -5.84
CA GLY A 103 -2.73 -16.91 -7.23
C GLY A 103 -2.54 -15.75 -8.21
N VAL A 104 -2.13 -14.57 -7.73
CA VAL A 104 -1.80 -13.40 -8.56
C VAL A 104 -0.47 -13.65 -9.29
N LYS A 105 -0.54 -13.80 -10.60
CA LYS A 105 0.62 -13.94 -11.49
C LYS A 105 1.18 -12.55 -11.82
N ALA A 106 2.44 -12.47 -12.24
CA ALA A 106 3.05 -11.20 -12.66
C ALA A 106 2.25 -10.50 -13.79
N LYS A 107 1.55 -11.28 -14.62
CA LYS A 107 0.62 -10.80 -15.66
C LYS A 107 -0.71 -10.24 -15.14
N ASP A 108 -1.07 -10.53 -13.89
CA ASP A 108 -2.27 -10.00 -13.23
C ASP A 108 -1.95 -8.67 -12.52
N LEU A 109 -0.66 -8.40 -12.28
CA LEU A 109 -0.13 -7.14 -11.73
C LEU A 109 0.33 -6.18 -12.83
N LYS A 110 0.90 -6.72 -13.91
CA LYS A 110 1.24 -5.97 -15.11
C LYS A 110 0.04 -6.04 -16.05
N GLY A 111 -0.70 -4.93 -16.15
CA GLY A 111 -1.75 -4.78 -17.17
C GLY A 111 -1.25 -5.23 -18.54
N GLY A 112 -2.19 -5.72 -19.37
CA GLY A 112 -1.92 -6.43 -20.63
C GLY A 112 -0.68 -5.92 -21.36
N THR A 113 0.19 -6.84 -21.76
CA THR A 113 1.46 -6.53 -22.43
C THR A 113 1.19 -5.95 -23.80
N SER A 114 0.93 -4.64 -23.87
CA SER A 114 1.11 -3.88 -25.10
C SER A 114 2.54 -4.13 -25.57
N SER A 115 2.71 -4.40 -26.86
CA SER A 115 4.02 -4.74 -27.39
C SER A 115 4.98 -3.57 -27.15
N LYS A 116 6.28 -3.86 -27.01
CA LYS A 116 7.31 -2.80 -26.90
C LYS A 116 7.18 -1.74 -28.01
N VAL A 117 6.72 -2.16 -29.19
CA VAL A 117 6.49 -1.29 -30.35
C VAL A 117 5.31 -0.36 -30.13
N GLU A 118 4.17 -0.88 -29.65
CA GLU A 118 2.98 -0.08 -29.33
C GLU A 118 3.24 0.95 -28.21
N LEU A 119 4.03 0.58 -27.19
CA LEU A 119 4.42 1.52 -26.14
C LEU A 119 5.31 2.64 -26.69
N LEU A 120 6.23 2.31 -27.60
CA LEU A 120 7.09 3.30 -28.24
C LEU A 120 6.34 4.21 -29.20
N SER A 121 5.34 3.69 -29.94
CA SER A 121 4.50 4.52 -30.81
C SER A 121 3.61 5.45 -29.99
N ALA A 122 2.96 4.94 -28.92
CA ALA A 122 2.17 5.76 -28.01
C ALA A 122 3.02 6.88 -27.39
N LEU A 123 4.19 6.57 -26.83
CA LEU A 123 5.11 7.57 -26.26
C LEU A 123 5.52 8.66 -27.25
N ARG A 124 5.77 8.30 -28.52
CA ARG A 124 6.08 9.27 -29.57
C ARG A 124 4.89 10.16 -29.89
N SER A 125 3.68 9.58 -30.03
CA SER A 125 2.45 10.35 -30.26
C SER A 125 2.22 11.37 -29.14
N THR A 126 2.25 10.92 -27.88
CA THR A 126 2.02 11.79 -26.73
C THR A 126 3.09 12.89 -26.61
N ARG A 127 4.34 12.61 -27.03
CA ARG A 127 5.40 13.63 -27.07
C ARG A 127 5.12 14.72 -28.10
N GLU A 128 4.70 14.35 -29.31
CA GLU A 128 4.39 15.33 -30.36
C GLU A 128 3.12 16.12 -30.04
N GLU A 129 2.09 15.48 -29.48
CA GLU A 129 0.87 16.14 -28.98
C GLU A 129 1.20 17.19 -27.91
N ASN A 130 1.99 16.83 -26.89
CA ASN A 130 2.41 17.78 -25.86
C ASN A 130 3.22 18.95 -26.43
N LYS A 131 4.06 18.70 -27.44
CA LYS A 131 4.81 19.75 -28.13
C LYS A 131 3.88 20.70 -28.90
N SER A 132 2.82 20.17 -29.52
CA SER A 132 1.80 20.98 -30.18
C SER A 132 1.02 21.83 -29.18
N LEU A 133 0.52 21.22 -28.10
CA LEU A 133 -0.21 21.91 -27.04
C LEU A 133 0.62 23.02 -26.39
N ASN A 134 1.93 22.79 -26.20
CA ASN A 134 2.81 23.82 -25.66
C ASN A 134 2.96 25.03 -26.61
N LYS A 135 3.01 24.81 -27.92
CA LYS A 135 3.04 25.91 -28.90
C LYS A 135 1.73 26.68 -28.90
N GLU A 136 0.61 25.99 -28.79
CA GLU A 136 -0.71 26.62 -28.71
C GLU A 136 -0.87 27.44 -27.44
N ASN A 137 -0.45 26.91 -26.28
CA ASN A 137 -0.45 27.65 -25.02
C ASN A 137 0.37 28.94 -25.08
N ASN A 138 1.54 28.92 -25.72
CA ASN A 138 2.35 30.12 -25.92
C ASN A 138 1.62 31.13 -26.81
N SER A 139 1.03 30.68 -27.93
CA SER A 139 0.25 31.54 -28.82
C SER A 139 -0.96 32.16 -28.11
N LEU A 140 -1.64 31.39 -27.25
CA LEU A 140 -2.75 31.90 -26.44
C LEU A 140 -2.27 32.93 -25.40
N GLN A 141 -1.11 32.73 -24.79
CA GLN A 141 -0.51 33.73 -23.90
C GLN A 141 -0.21 35.03 -24.63
N ASP A 142 0.36 34.97 -25.83
CA ASP A 142 0.64 36.16 -26.64
C ASP A 142 -0.65 36.91 -26.97
N ARG A 143 -1.71 36.20 -27.36
CA ARG A 143 -3.03 36.79 -27.65
C ARG A 143 -3.69 37.41 -26.41
N LEU A 144 -3.56 36.78 -25.25
CA LEU A 144 -4.08 37.34 -23.99
C LEU A 144 -3.33 38.61 -23.62
N SER A 145 -2.00 38.65 -23.79
CA SER A 145 -1.20 39.87 -23.58
C SER A 145 -1.69 41.01 -24.47
N THR A 146 -1.92 40.75 -25.76
CA THR A 146 -2.44 41.77 -26.68
C THR A 146 -3.80 42.31 -26.24
N LEU A 147 -4.72 41.43 -25.84
CA LEU A 147 -6.04 41.83 -25.37
C LEU A 147 -5.97 42.64 -24.06
N GLU A 148 -5.07 42.29 -23.14
CA GLU A 148 -4.85 43.05 -21.91
C GLU A 148 -4.38 44.49 -22.20
N ASP A 149 -3.49 44.67 -23.17
CA ASP A 149 -3.04 45.98 -23.61
C ASP A 149 -4.17 46.79 -24.26
N GLU A 150 -4.96 46.17 -25.15
CA GLU A 150 -6.13 46.82 -25.76
C GLU A 150 -7.18 47.24 -24.71
N MET A 151 -7.44 46.38 -23.71
CA MET A 151 -8.35 46.71 -22.62
C MET A 151 -7.85 47.87 -21.78
N LYS A 152 -6.53 47.96 -21.56
CA LYS A 152 -5.91 49.07 -20.83
C LYS A 152 -6.03 50.40 -21.58
N GLU A 153 -5.84 50.39 -22.91
CA GLU A 153 -6.06 51.56 -23.75
C GLU A 153 -7.53 51.97 -23.80
N MET A 154 -8.45 51.01 -23.97
CA MET A 154 -9.90 51.31 -23.91
C MET A 154 -10.31 51.91 -22.56
N LYS A 155 -9.77 51.40 -21.45
CA LYS A 155 -10.02 51.95 -20.12
C LYS A 155 -9.55 53.41 -20.02
N LYS A 156 -8.36 53.72 -20.53
CA LYS A 156 -7.80 55.07 -20.56
C LYS A 156 -8.64 56.03 -21.42
N ILE A 157 -9.10 55.57 -22.58
CA ILE A 157 -10.01 56.36 -23.45
C ILE A 157 -11.33 56.63 -22.70
N ARG A 158 -11.93 55.62 -22.07
CA ARG A 158 -13.17 55.78 -21.30
C ARG A 158 -13.01 56.78 -20.15
N GLU A 159 -11.91 56.71 -19.41
CA GLU A 159 -11.59 57.67 -18.34
C GLU A 159 -11.47 59.10 -18.89
N SER A 160 -10.79 59.28 -20.03
CA SER A 160 -10.67 60.59 -20.68
C SER A 160 -12.01 61.16 -21.16
N PHE A 161 -12.90 60.31 -21.70
CA PHE A 161 -14.23 60.71 -22.14
C PHE A 161 -15.15 61.07 -20.96
N ALA A 162 -15.09 60.31 -19.87
CA ALA A 162 -15.82 60.61 -18.64
C ALA A 162 -15.38 61.96 -18.03
N ALA A 163 -14.07 62.28 -18.06
CA ALA A 163 -13.57 63.58 -17.62
C ALA A 163 -14.14 64.72 -18.49
N GLN A 164 -14.16 64.57 -19.81
CA GLN A 164 -14.71 65.59 -20.74
C GLN A 164 -16.21 65.83 -20.55
N GLN A 165 -17.02 64.79 -20.29
CA GLN A 165 -18.46 64.96 -20.05
C GLN A 165 -18.77 65.73 -18.76
N SER A 166 -17.88 65.72 -17.76
CA SER A 166 -18.08 66.49 -16.52
C SER A 166 -17.98 68.02 -16.72
N HIS A 167 -17.41 68.47 -17.85
CA HIS A 167 -17.23 69.88 -18.18
C HIS A 167 -18.37 70.50 -19.01
N VAL A 168 -19.39 69.72 -19.40
CA VAL A 168 -20.55 70.25 -20.13
C VAL A 168 -21.74 70.32 -19.18
N SER A 169 -21.94 71.47 -18.53
CA SER A 169 -23.18 71.77 -17.83
C SER A 169 -24.35 71.81 -18.83
N PRO A 170 -25.55 71.31 -18.50
CA PRO A 170 -26.72 71.48 -19.35
C PRO A 170 -27.10 72.98 -19.38
N THR A 171 -26.96 73.63 -20.54
CA THR A 171 -27.59 74.93 -20.77
C THR A 171 -29.09 74.72 -20.87
N ILE A 172 -29.78 74.80 -19.75
CA ILE A 172 -31.24 74.88 -19.70
C ILE A 172 -31.61 76.34 -19.96
N SER A 173 -31.96 76.67 -21.20
CA SER A 173 -32.68 77.90 -21.51
C SER A 173 -34.11 77.80 -20.95
N PRO A 174 -34.59 78.76 -20.15
CA PRO A 174 -35.97 78.74 -19.69
C PRO A 174 -36.88 79.17 -20.85
N VAL A 175 -37.75 78.26 -21.29
CA VAL A 175 -38.86 78.63 -22.17
C VAL A 175 -39.82 79.48 -21.34
N SER A 176 -40.01 80.74 -21.73
CA SER A 176 -40.99 81.63 -21.10
C SER A 176 -42.36 81.34 -21.68
N THR A 177 -43.31 81.05 -20.81
CA THR A 177 -44.73 80.92 -21.13
C THR A 177 -45.37 82.30 -21.00
N GLU A 178 -45.91 82.82 -22.09
CA GLU A 178 -46.96 83.84 -22.11
C GLU A 178 -47.91 83.55 -23.28
#